data_AF-A0A0F9KYU6-F1
#
_entry.id   AF-A0A0F9KYU6-F1
#
_cell.length_a   1.000
_cell.length_b   1.000
_cell.length_c   1.000
_cell.angle_alpha   90.00
_cell.angle_beta   90.00
_cell.angle_gamma   90.00
#
_symmetry.space_group_name_H-M   'P 1'
#
loop_
_entity.id
_entity.type
_entity.pdbx_description
1 polymer ?
#
loop_
_entity_poly.entity_id
_entity_poly.type
_entity_poly.pdbx_seq_one_letter_code
_entity_poly.pdbx_strand_id
1 'polypeptide(L)' 'MKQVSPEIQDLGVANGWKETPEVVISCRSVASYVPPPHWPTETKIGKTRTEIRCDICGYRYEYDSS' A
#
# COMPACT_ATOMS: atom_id res chain seq x y z
N MET A 1 0.41 -10.72 25.50
CA MET A 1 1.17 -10.93 24.26
C MET A 1 1.15 -9.59 23.53
N LYS A 2 2.29 -8.88 23.44
CA LYS A 2 2.33 -7.62 22.69
C LYS A 2 2.27 -8.01 21.21
N GLN A 3 1.16 -7.69 20.54
CA GLN A 3 1.04 -7.78 19.10
C GLN A 3 2.13 -6.86 18.52
N VAL A 4 3.19 -7.46 17.98
CA VAL A 4 4.14 -6.74 17.15
C VAL A 4 3.41 -6.52 15.85
N SER A 5 2.68 -5.40 15.73
CA SER A 5 2.25 -4.94 14.42
C SER A 5 3.51 -4.78 13.57
N PRO A 6 3.60 -5.39 12.37
CA PRO A 6 4.72 -5.12 11.50
C PRO A 6 4.82 -3.60 11.34
N GLU A 7 6.01 -3.04 11.60
CA GLU A 7 6.24 -1.61 11.41
C GLU A 7 5.90 -1.30 9.95
N ILE A 8 4.88 -0.46 9.74
CA ILE A 8 4.44 -0.10 8.39
C ILE A 8 5.58 0.66 7.71
N GLN A 9 6.16 0.07 6.68
CA GLN A 9 7.19 0.70 5.86
C GLN A 9 6.55 1.77 4.99
N ASP A 10 6.96 3.02 5.18
CA ASP A 10 6.59 4.12 4.29
C ASP A 10 7.45 4.06 3.01
N LEU A 11 6.79 3.88 1.87
CA LEU A 11 7.40 3.77 0.55
C LEU A 11 7.45 5.13 -0.18
N GLY A 12 7.04 6.22 0.49
CA GLY A 12 7.01 7.56 -0.05
C GLY A 12 5.80 7.85 -0.95
N VAL A 13 5.97 8.86 -1.81
CA VAL A 13 4.91 9.45 -2.64
C VAL A 13 5.34 9.43 -4.11
N ALA A 14 4.50 8.93 -5.01
CA ALA A 14 4.73 9.01 -6.46
C ALA A 14 3.74 9.94 -7.16
N ASN A 15 4.15 10.51 -8.30
CA ASN A 15 3.27 11.27 -9.19
C ASN A 15 2.80 10.39 -10.36
N GLY A 16 1.49 10.31 -10.56
CA GLY A 16 0.84 9.65 -11.70
C GLY A 16 1.08 8.14 -11.79
N TRP A 17 1.26 7.44 -10.67
CA TRP A 17 1.58 5.99 -10.59
C TRP A 17 2.88 5.55 -11.28
N LYS A 18 3.64 6.46 -11.88
CA LYS A 18 4.82 6.13 -12.70
C LYS A 18 5.94 5.46 -11.89
N GLU A 19 5.98 5.72 -10.60
CA GLU A 19 7.00 5.22 -9.68
C GLU A 19 6.37 4.30 -8.61
N THR A 20 5.31 3.58 -8.97
CA THR A 20 4.66 2.66 -8.02
C THR A 20 5.65 1.57 -7.59
N PRO A 21 5.95 1.42 -6.29
CA PRO A 21 6.88 0.41 -5.82
C PRO A 21 6.43 -1.01 -6.18
N GLU A 22 7.38 -1.88 -6.53
CA GLU A 22 7.08 -3.27 -6.91
C GLU A 22 6.30 -4.04 -5.84
N VAL A 23 6.55 -3.75 -4.57
CA VAL A 23 5.80 -4.35 -3.44
C VAL A 23 4.31 -4.02 -3.47
N VAL A 24 3.93 -2.82 -3.90
CA VAL A 24 2.52 -2.39 -4.04
C VAL A 24 1.86 -3.11 -5.21
N ILE A 25 2.58 -3.21 -6.34
CA ILE A 25 2.12 -3.93 -7.54
C ILE A 25 1.90 -5.40 -7.20
N SER A 26 2.92 -6.04 -6.60
CA SER A 26 2.88 -7.45 -6.23
C SER A 26 1.74 -7.74 -5.25
N CYS A 27 1.60 -6.95 -4.18
CA CYS A 27 0.53 -7.11 -3.20
C CYS A 27 -0.85 -7.11 -3.87
N ARG A 28 -1.13 -6.19 -4.80
CA ARG A 28 -2.40 -6.17 -5.55
C ARG A 28 -2.56 -7.38 -6.46
N SER A 29 -1.50 -7.82 -7.14
CA SER A 29 -1.56 -8.95 -8.08
C SER A 29 -1.77 -10.29 -7.39
N VAL A 30 -1.20 -10.49 -6.21
CA VAL A 30 -1.27 -11.76 -5.48
C VAL A 30 -2.20 -11.74 -4.26
N ALA A 31 -2.88 -10.61 -4.00
CA ALA A 31 -3.84 -10.40 -2.90
C ALA A 31 -4.79 -11.58 -2.64
N SER A 32 -5.29 -12.18 -3.72
CA SER A 32 -6.27 -13.29 -3.68
C SER A 32 -5.64 -14.68 -3.48
N TYR A 33 -4.32 -14.81 -3.71
CA TYR A 33 -3.62 -16.10 -3.78
C TYR A 33 -2.57 -16.29 -2.66
N VAL A 34 -2.10 -15.20 -2.05
CA VAL A 34 -1.21 -15.24 -0.88
C VAL A 34 -2.04 -15.53 0.37
N PRO A 35 -1.69 -16.55 1.18
CA PRO A 35 -2.31 -16.75 2.49
C PRO A 35 -1.61 -15.91 3.59
N PRO A 36 -2.35 -15.13 4.41
CA PRO A 36 -3.78 -14.90 4.33
C PRO A 36 -4.13 -13.93 3.19
N PRO A 37 -5.24 -14.16 2.45
CA PRO A 37 -5.66 -13.27 1.38
C PRO A 37 -6.00 -11.90 1.97
N HIS A 38 -5.47 -10.85 1.35
CA HIS A 38 -5.57 -9.49 1.86
C HIS A 38 -5.49 -8.49 0.71
N TRP A 39 -6.17 -7.36 0.88
CA TRP A 39 -6.21 -6.30 -0.11
C TRP A 39 -5.66 -5.03 0.51
N PRO A 40 -4.80 -4.27 -0.20
CA PRO A 40 -4.42 -2.96 0.27
C PRO A 40 -5.65 -2.06 0.33
N THR A 41 -5.72 -1.26 1.38
CA THR A 41 -6.74 -0.22 1.55
C THR A 41 -6.31 1.02 0.80
N GLU A 42 -7.21 1.57 -0.01
CA GLU A 42 -7.04 2.84 -0.71
C GLU A 42 -7.86 3.93 0.00
N THR A 43 -7.19 4.95 0.51
CA THR A 43 -7.80 6.07 1.24
C THR A 43 -7.52 7.37 0.52
N LYS A 44 -8.57 8.11 0.17
CA LYS A 44 -8.41 9.45 -0.43
C LYS A 44 -8.02 10.46 0.65
N ILE A 45 -6.79 10.97 0.60
CA ILE A 45 -6.22 11.91 1.59
C ILE A 45 -6.15 13.35 1.09
N GLY A 46 -6.49 13.59 -0.18
CA GLY A 46 -6.55 14.93 -0.77
C GLY A 46 -7.42 14.98 -2.01
N LYS A 47 -7.40 16.13 -2.71
CA LYS A 47 -8.17 16.30 -3.96
C LYS A 47 -7.69 15.35 -5.06
N THR A 48 -6.36 15.20 -5.14
CA THR A 48 -5.61 14.42 -6.12
C THR A 48 -4.75 13.33 -5.48
N ARG A 49 -4.63 13.33 -4.14
CA ARG A 49 -3.80 12.37 -3.41
C ARG A 49 -4.61 11.22 -2.83
N THR A 50 -4.07 10.01 -2.98
CA THR A 50 -4.58 8.77 -2.40
C THR A 50 -3.44 8.03 -1.70
N GLU A 51 -3.72 7.53 -0.52
CA GLU A 51 -2.86 6.62 0.24
C GLU A 51 -3.26 5.17 -0.04
N ILE A 52 -2.29 4.30 -0.26
CA ILE A 52 -2.41 2.85 -0.33
C ILE A 52 -1.68 2.26 0.87
N ARG A 53 -2.40 1.49 1.68
CA ARG A 53 -1.85 0.86 2.87
C ARG A 53 -2.16 -0.63 2.89
N CYS A 54 -1.19 -1.46 3.24
CA CYS A 54 -1.41 -2.87 3.49
C CYS A 54 -0.82 -3.26 4.84
N ASP A 55 -1.67 -3.58 5.82
CA ASP A 55 -1.23 -3.97 7.16
C ASP A 55 -0.65 -5.39 7.23
N ILE A 56 -0.94 -6.23 6.23
CA ILE A 56 -0.40 -7.59 6.14
C ILE A 56 1.00 -7.59 5.52
N CYS A 57 1.18 -6.90 4.39
CA CYS A 57 2.50 -6.71 3.79
C CYS A 57 3.35 -5.67 4.56
N GLY A 58 2.73 -4.86 5.42
CA GLY A 58 3.41 -3.88 6.24
C GLY A 58 3.92 -2.67 5.45
N TYR A 59 3.13 -2.11 4.54
CA TYR A 59 3.54 -0.91 3.78
C TYR A 59 2.49 0.18 3.71
N ARG A 60 2.96 1.41 3.44
CA ARG A 60 2.19 2.61 3.11
C ARG A 60 2.84 3.29 1.91
N TYR A 61 2.03 3.72 0.96
CA TYR A 61 2.46 4.38 -0.27
C TYR A 61 1.42 5.43 -0.66
N GLU A 62 1.83 6.64 -0.99
CA GLU A 62 0.92 7.65 -1.51
C GLU A 62 1.14 7.83 -3.01
N TYR A 63 0.07 8.15 -3.73
CA TYR A 63 0.19 8.63 -5.09
C TYR A 63 -0.66 9.88 -5.31
N ASP A 64 -0.12 10.82 -6.07
CA ASP A 64 -0.88 11.95 -6.61
C ASP A 64 -1.30 11.64 -8.05
N SER A 65 -2.59 11.82 -8.35
CA SER A 65 -3.16 11.55 -9.67
C SER A 65 -3.05 12.73 -10.66
N SER A 66 -2.33 13.80 -10.31
CA SER A 66 -2.12 14.98 -11.19
C SER A 66 -0.90 14.85 -12.08
#